data_AF-A0AAV1FG46-F1
#
_entry.id   AF-A0AAV1FG46-F1
#
_cell.length_a   1.000
_cell.length_b   1.000
_cell.length_c   1.000
_cell.angle_alpha   90.00
_cell.angle_beta   90.00
_cell.angle_gamma   90.00
#
_symmetry.space_group_name_H-M   'P 1'
#
loop_
_entity.id
_entity.type
_entity.pdbx_description
1 polymer ?
#
loop_
_entity_poly.entity_id
_entity_poly.type
_entity_poly.pdbx_seq_one_letter_code
_entity_poly.pdbx_strand_id
1 'polypeptide(L)'
;MLKELHIQDVPYLGYVEMKVTFLKEFLGADFDVATLVLVVPNIRPNVQSPVLTGINTMEPLYSQCMESEVAGFQPAAHGYRAILKLLQVRHQQQQAGSDGVVRLASKSPVLIPDGQTTVVNGPIHACISAPVQWALVEHPTSPLPGGLCDQNSLIMLPSQSHMKIPVILNNASDQAITIPPQCHC
;
A
#
# COMPACT_ATOMS: atom_id res chain seq x y z
N MET A 1 32.90 1.04 10.60
CA MET A 1 32.48 0.78 12.00
C MET A 1 30.97 0.99 12.07
N LEU A 2 30.19 -0.04 11.77
CA LEU A 2 28.73 -0.02 11.88
C LEU A 2 28.37 -0.22 13.34
N LYS A 3 27.66 0.74 13.94
CA LYS A 3 27.08 0.57 15.28
C LYS A 3 25.93 -0.41 15.16
N GLU A 4 26.00 -1.49 15.93
CA GLU A 4 24.89 -2.40 16.16
C GLU A 4 23.69 -1.61 16.68
N LEU A 5 22.63 -1.55 15.89
CA LEU A 5 21.30 -1.19 16.37
C LEU A 5 20.87 -2.30 17.32
N HIS A 6 20.95 -2.03 18.62
CA HIS A 6 20.28 -2.88 19.60
C HIS A 6 18.79 -2.82 19.29
N ILE A 7 18.25 -3.93 18.81
CA ILE A 7 16.80 -4.14 18.73
C ILE A 7 16.34 -4.20 20.18
N GLN A 8 15.88 -3.06 20.69
CA GLN A 8 15.22 -3.04 21.97
C GLN A 8 13.84 -3.67 21.75
N ASP A 9 13.58 -4.82 22.38
CA ASP A 9 12.24 -5.37 22.47
C ASP A 9 11.37 -4.32 23.14
N VAL A 10 10.60 -3.57 22.34
CA VAL A 10 9.60 -2.64 22.85
C VAL A 10 8.37 -3.51 23.16
N PRO A 11 8.02 -3.74 24.44
CA PRO A 11 6.91 -4.63 24.76
C PRO A 11 5.61 -3.90 24.46
N TYR A 12 5.11 -4.00 23.22
CA TYR A 12 3.75 -3.58 22.94
C TYR A 12 2.80 -4.45 23.75
N LEU A 13 1.87 -3.82 24.47
CA LEU A 13 0.87 -4.54 25.28
C LEU A 13 -0.22 -5.16 24.41
N GLY A 14 -0.34 -4.67 23.17
CA GLY A 14 -1.32 -5.13 22.20
C GLY A 14 -1.93 -3.96 21.44
N TYR A 15 -3.10 -4.22 20.87
CA TYR A 15 -3.87 -3.26 20.10
C TYR A 15 -5.21 -2.98 20.78
N VAL A 16 -5.65 -1.74 20.69
CA VAL A 16 -6.99 -1.33 21.11
C VAL A 16 -7.66 -0.55 19.99
N GLU A 17 -8.93 -0.83 19.76
CA GLU A 17 -9.75 0.01 18.91
C GLU A 17 -10.16 1.25 19.71
N MET A 18 -9.93 2.44 19.13
CA MET A 18 -10.36 3.69 19.74
C MET A 18 -10.88 4.66 18.70
N LYS A 19 -11.71 5.59 19.18
CA LYS A 19 -12.23 6.70 18.40
C LYS A 19 -11.40 7.94 18.72
N VAL A 20 -10.69 8.46 17.73
CA VAL A 20 -9.85 9.66 17.85
C VAL A 20 -10.59 10.85 17.25
N THR A 21 -10.75 11.91 18.05
CA THR A 21 -11.35 13.17 17.59
C THR A 21 -10.26 14.13 17.12
N PHE A 22 -10.34 14.55 15.87
CA PHE A 22 -9.54 15.59 15.27
C PHE A 22 -10.31 16.90 15.31
N LEU A 23 -9.69 17.92 15.88
CA LEU A 23 -10.37 19.19 16.13
C LEU A 23 -10.45 20.06 14.87
N LYS A 24 -11.41 20.97 14.85
CA LYS A 24 -11.66 21.93 13.77
C LYS A 24 -10.47 22.79 13.36
N GLU A 25 -9.46 22.98 14.22
CA GLU A 25 -8.25 23.72 13.84
C GLU A 25 -7.45 22.97 12.75
N PHE A 26 -7.66 21.66 12.61
CA PHE A 26 -7.03 20.83 11.59
C PHE A 26 -7.83 20.81 10.28
N LEU A 27 -9.15 20.61 10.34
CA LEU A 27 -10.01 20.32 9.16
C LEU A 27 -11.20 21.27 8.96
N GLY A 28 -11.38 22.27 9.83
CA GLY A 28 -12.51 23.20 9.78
C GLY A 28 -13.76 22.72 10.53
N ALA A 29 -13.80 21.44 10.89
CA ALA A 29 -14.80 20.83 11.76
C ALA A 29 -14.16 19.72 12.62
N ASP A 30 -14.87 19.30 13.66
CA ASP A 30 -14.43 18.17 14.48
C ASP A 30 -14.80 16.87 13.76
N PHE A 31 -13.82 15.98 13.58
CA PHE A 31 -14.00 14.69 12.93
C PHE A 31 -13.60 13.56 13.86
N ASP A 32 -14.38 12.49 13.80
CA ASP A 32 -14.11 11.30 14.58
C ASP A 32 -13.68 10.14 13.68
N VAL A 33 -12.55 9.52 14.01
CA VAL A 33 -12.03 8.37 13.26
C VAL A 33 -11.80 7.20 14.19
N ALA A 34 -12.49 6.09 13.90
CA ALA A 34 -12.21 4.81 14.53
C ALA A 34 -10.88 4.27 13.96
N THR A 35 -9.95 3.91 14.85
CA THR A 35 -8.63 3.41 14.45
C THR A 35 -8.09 2.42 15.47
N LEU A 36 -7.26 1.50 14.99
CA LEU A 36 -6.56 0.54 15.81
C LEU A 36 -5.23 1.15 16.27
N VAL A 37 -5.04 1.25 17.59
CA VAL A 37 -3.85 1.87 18.19
C VAL A 37 -3.00 0.83 18.89
N LEU A 38 -1.69 0.89 18.65
CA LEU A 38 -0.68 0.09 19.32
C LEU A 38 -0.39 0.68 20.72
N VAL A 39 -0.61 -0.11 21.77
CA VAL A 39 -0.37 0.33 23.15
C VAL A 39 1.07 0.03 23.52
N VAL A 40 1.83 1.08 23.81
CA VAL A 40 3.24 0.97 24.24
C VAL A 40 3.36 1.49 25.68
N PRO A 41 3.93 0.71 26.62
CA PRO A 41 4.17 1.14 27.98
C PRO A 41 5.06 2.38 28.02
N ASN A 42 4.64 3.40 28.77
CA ASN A 42 5.49 4.56 29.00
C ASN A 42 6.57 4.22 30.03
N ILE A 43 7.79 3.99 29.54
CA ILE A 43 8.99 3.76 30.38
C ILE A 43 9.46 5.01 31.14
N ARG A 44 8.83 6.18 30.93
CA ARG A 44 9.16 7.47 31.58
C ARG A 44 7.89 8.21 32.03
N PRO A 45 7.35 7.92 33.22
CA PRO A 45 6.05 8.44 33.67
C PRO A 45 5.97 9.98 33.78
N ASN A 46 7.10 10.68 33.90
CA ASN A 46 7.16 12.14 34.01
C ASN A 46 7.30 12.88 32.66
N VAL A 47 7.23 12.19 31.52
CA VAL A 47 7.29 12.80 30.20
C VAL A 47 5.96 12.54 29.48
N GLN A 48 5.32 13.60 28.98
CA GLN A 48 4.21 13.44 28.04
C GLN A 48 4.70 12.66 26.83
N SER A 49 4.20 11.44 26.65
CA SER A 49 4.50 10.63 25.47
C SER A 49 3.74 11.21 24.28
N PRO A 50 4.41 11.52 23.17
CA PRO A 50 3.72 11.97 21.96
C PRO A 50 2.86 10.84 21.40
N VAL A 51 1.65 11.17 20.97
CA VAL A 51 0.82 10.27 20.17
C VAL A 51 1.30 10.35 18.73
N LEU A 52 1.73 9.22 18.18
CA LEU A 52 2.13 9.11 16.78
C LEU A 52 0.95 8.58 15.97
N THR A 53 0.38 9.43 15.12
CA THR A 53 -0.71 9.05 14.23
C THR A 53 -0.15 8.68 12.86
N GLY A 54 -0.35 7.42 12.46
CA GLY A 54 0.04 6.92 11.16
C GLY A 54 -0.93 7.30 10.04
N ILE A 55 -0.54 7.01 8.80
CA ILE A 55 -1.35 7.31 7.61
C ILE A 55 -2.67 6.52 7.60
N ASN A 56 -2.71 5.33 8.22
CA ASN A 56 -3.90 4.48 8.33
C ASN A 56 -5.08 5.19 9.02
N THR A 57 -4.82 6.19 9.87
CA THR A 57 -5.86 7.03 10.48
C THR A 57 -6.09 8.30 9.67
N MET A 58 -5.02 8.90 9.14
CA MET A 58 -5.09 10.19 8.45
C MET A 58 -5.74 10.12 7.06
N GLU A 59 -5.64 8.97 6.38
CA GLU A 59 -6.20 8.78 5.05
C GLU A 59 -7.73 8.63 5.08
N PRO A 60 -8.34 7.78 5.95
CA PRO A 60 -9.78 7.80 6.18
C PRO A 60 -10.31 9.16 6.62
N LEU A 61 -9.57 9.84 7.51
CA LEU A 61 -9.90 11.19 7.98
C LEU A 61 -9.99 12.19 6.82
N TYR A 62 -9.02 12.13 5.90
CA TYR A 62 -8.99 13.00 4.74
C TYR A 62 -10.15 12.74 3.79
N SER A 63 -10.47 11.47 3.53
CA SER A 63 -11.62 11.10 2.70
C SER A 63 -12.94 11.61 3.30
N GLN A 64 -13.16 11.45 4.61
CA GLN A 64 -14.33 12.01 5.30
C GLN A 64 -14.41 13.53 5.16
N CYS A 65 -13.28 14.23 5.23
CA CYS A 65 -13.23 15.69 5.04
C CYS A 65 -13.62 16.09 3.61
N MET A 66 -13.16 15.35 2.59
CA MET A 66 -13.50 15.62 1.18
C MET A 66 -14.98 15.41 0.86
N GLU A 67 -15.67 14.54 1.59
CA GLU A 67 -17.11 14.30 1.46
C GLU A 67 -17.98 15.32 2.22
N SER A 68 -17.35 16.18 3.03
CA SER A 68 -18.04 17.14 3.89
C SER A 68 -18.08 18.56 3.30
N GLU A 69 -18.91 19.43 3.89
CA GLU A 69 -19.02 20.85 3.50
C GLU A 69 -17.74 21.67 3.78
N VAL A 70 -16.79 21.14 4.56
CA VAL A 70 -15.51 21.81 4.85
C VAL A 70 -14.40 21.44 3.86
N ALA A 71 -14.73 20.77 2.75
CA ALA A 71 -13.80 20.49 1.67
C ALA A 71 -13.12 21.78 1.19
N GLY A 72 -11.79 21.83 1.36
CA GLY A 72 -10.97 22.99 0.99
C GLY A 72 -10.55 23.90 2.16
N PHE A 73 -10.92 23.59 3.40
CA PHE A 73 -10.42 24.30 4.58
C PHE A 73 -8.89 24.39 4.59
N GLN A 74 -8.37 25.56 4.98
CA GLN A 74 -6.94 25.81 5.11
C GLN A 74 -6.58 26.14 6.56
N PRO A 75 -5.90 25.25 7.28
CA PRO A 75 -5.54 25.47 8.67
C PRO A 75 -4.51 26.59 8.82
N ALA A 76 -4.60 27.33 9.93
CA ALA A 76 -3.67 28.43 10.25
C ALA A 76 -2.26 27.90 10.61
N ALA A 77 -2.16 26.71 11.19
CA ALA A 77 -0.88 26.09 11.55
C ALA A 77 -0.15 25.53 10.32
N HIS A 78 1.13 25.89 10.16
CA HIS A 78 1.95 25.44 9.03
C HIS A 78 2.06 23.91 8.96
N GLY A 79 2.25 23.24 10.10
CA GLY A 79 2.35 21.78 10.15
C GLY A 79 1.10 21.08 9.61
N TYR A 80 -0.08 21.60 9.94
CA TYR A 80 -1.35 21.07 9.45
C TYR A 80 -1.51 21.23 7.95
N ARG A 81 -1.13 22.40 7.40
CA ARG A 81 -1.13 22.61 5.95
C ARG A 81 -0.21 21.63 5.22
N ALA A 82 0.96 21.35 5.79
CA ALA A 82 1.91 20.41 5.20
C ALA A 82 1.31 18.98 5.16
N ILE A 83 0.68 18.55 6.25
CA ILE A 83 0.00 17.25 6.33
C ILE A 83 -1.16 17.17 5.32
N LEU A 84 -2.01 18.19 5.25
CA LEU A 84 -3.13 18.20 4.31
C LEU A 84 -2.70 18.14 2.85
N LYS A 85 -1.63 18.87 2.49
CA LYS A 85 -1.05 18.79 1.14
C LYS A 85 -0.53 17.39 0.83
N LEU A 86 0.14 16.75 1.79
CA LEU A 86 0.60 15.38 1.62
C LEU A 86 -0.56 14.41 1.39
N LEU A 87 -1.62 14.53 2.20
CA LEU A 87 -2.84 13.72 2.06
C LEU A 87 -3.53 13.97 0.72
N GLN A 88 -3.61 15.22 0.26
CA GLN A 88 -4.15 15.58 -1.04
C GLN A 88 -3.37 14.94 -2.19
N VAL A 89 -2.04 15.04 -2.18
CA VAL A 89 -1.18 14.44 -3.23
C VAL A 89 -1.37 12.92 -3.24
N ARG A 90 -1.40 12.29 -2.08
CA ARG A 90 -1.60 10.84 -1.96
C ARG A 90 -2.97 10.40 -2.45
N HIS A 91 -4.02 11.13 -2.08
CA HIS A 91 -5.38 10.88 -2.54
C HIS A 91 -5.50 11.03 -4.07
N GLN A 92 -4.87 12.05 -4.64
CA GLN A 92 -4.80 12.23 -6.09
C GLN A 92 -4.01 11.10 -6.78
N GLN A 93 -2.91 10.63 -6.19
CA GLN A 93 -2.14 9.49 -6.72
C GLN A 93 -2.95 8.20 -6.72
N GLN A 94 -3.76 7.96 -5.67
CA GLN A 94 -4.66 6.81 -5.62
C GLN A 94 -5.78 6.89 -6.66
N GLN A 95 -6.31 8.09 -6.94
CA GLN A 95 -7.32 8.26 -7.99
C GLN A 95 -6.72 8.26 -9.41
N ALA A 96 -5.47 8.68 -9.56
CA ALA A 96 -4.77 8.78 -10.84
C ALA A 96 -3.99 7.51 -11.22
N GLY A 97 -4.02 6.47 -10.38
CA GLY A 97 -3.49 5.17 -10.73
C GLY A 97 -4.16 4.67 -12.01
N SER A 98 -3.40 4.49 -13.08
CA SER A 98 -3.89 3.71 -14.21
C SER A 98 -3.61 2.25 -13.90
N ASP A 99 -4.64 1.56 -13.41
CA ASP A 99 -4.55 0.13 -13.19
C ASP A 99 -4.28 -0.54 -14.54
N GLY A 100 -3.13 -1.21 -14.62
CA GLY A 100 -2.71 -1.98 -15.78
C GLY A 100 -2.86 -3.46 -15.48
N VAL A 101 -3.62 -4.17 -16.31
CA VAL A 101 -3.69 -5.63 -16.18
C VAL A 101 -2.45 -6.25 -16.83
N VAL A 102 -1.71 -7.02 -16.04
CA VAL A 102 -0.58 -7.82 -16.52
C VAL A 102 -1.12 -9.15 -16.99
N ARG A 103 -0.82 -9.55 -18.23
CA ARG A 103 -1.22 -10.86 -18.75
C ARG A 103 -0.02 -11.76 -18.86
N LEU A 104 -0.19 -13.07 -18.67
CA LEU A 104 0.89 -14.01 -18.96
C LEU A 104 1.05 -14.14 -20.49
N ALA A 105 2.18 -13.70 -21.05
CA ALA A 105 2.48 -13.92 -22.48
C ALA A 105 3.31 -15.19 -22.73
N SER A 106 3.01 -16.27 -21.99
CA SER A 106 3.62 -17.55 -22.32
C SER A 106 2.87 -18.21 -23.47
N LYS A 107 3.61 -18.61 -24.50
CA LYS A 107 3.10 -19.43 -25.61
C LYS A 107 3.00 -20.92 -25.24
N SER A 108 3.65 -21.32 -24.15
CA SER A 108 3.63 -22.68 -23.59
C SER A 108 3.10 -22.66 -22.16
N PRO A 109 2.54 -23.77 -21.66
CA PRO A 109 2.20 -23.90 -20.25
C PRO A 109 3.43 -23.61 -19.36
N VAL A 110 3.21 -22.94 -18.23
CA VAL A 110 4.24 -22.71 -17.20
C VAL A 110 3.92 -23.61 -16.02
N LEU A 111 4.80 -24.53 -15.70
CA LEU A 111 4.68 -25.38 -14.52
C LEU A 111 5.40 -24.71 -13.35
N ILE A 112 4.68 -24.49 -12.25
CA ILE A 112 5.23 -23.99 -10.99
C ILE A 112 5.14 -25.14 -9.98
N PRO A 113 6.27 -25.77 -9.60
CA PRO A 113 6.29 -26.83 -8.60
C PRO A 113 5.71 -26.38 -7.25
N ASP A 114 5.29 -27.33 -6.43
CA ASP A 114 4.84 -27.09 -5.06
C ASP A 114 5.90 -26.35 -4.23
N GLY A 115 5.46 -25.38 -3.43
CA GLY A 115 6.32 -24.59 -2.56
C GLY A 115 7.36 -23.69 -3.26
N GLN A 116 7.28 -23.52 -4.59
CA GLN A 116 8.28 -22.76 -5.34
C GLN A 116 7.81 -21.40 -5.84
N THR A 117 8.76 -20.47 -5.89
CA THR A 117 8.62 -19.14 -6.44
C THR A 117 9.25 -19.07 -7.83
N THR A 118 8.49 -18.60 -8.82
CA THR A 118 8.93 -18.47 -10.22
C THR A 118 8.62 -17.07 -10.73
N VAL A 119 9.56 -16.50 -11.49
CA VAL A 119 9.37 -15.22 -12.17
C VAL A 119 8.80 -15.48 -13.56
N VAL A 120 7.64 -14.90 -13.88
CA VAL A 120 7.06 -14.97 -15.21
C VAL A 120 6.93 -13.57 -15.80
N ASN A 121 7.25 -13.42 -17.09
CA ASN A 121 7.16 -12.14 -17.77
C ASN A 121 5.80 -11.97 -18.44
N GLY A 122 5.10 -10.90 -18.12
CA GLY A 122 3.79 -10.58 -18.68
C GLY A 122 3.75 -9.21 -19.37
N PRO A 123 3.16 -9.07 -20.57
CA PRO A 123 2.85 -7.77 -21.14
C PRO A 123 1.86 -7.02 -20.25
N ILE A 124 2.11 -5.74 -20.08
CA ILE A 124 1.15 -4.81 -19.50
C ILE A 124 0.24 -4.31 -20.61
N HIS A 125 -1.07 -4.43 -20.43
CA HIS A 125 -2.03 -3.65 -21.21
C HIS A 125 -2.47 -2.44 -20.39
N ALA A 126 -1.71 -1.34 -20.49
CA ALA A 126 -2.03 -0.10 -19.78
C ALA A 126 -1.96 1.12 -20.70
N CYS A 127 -2.87 2.06 -20.51
CA CYS A 127 -2.71 3.43 -20.97
C CYS A 127 -1.85 4.15 -19.92
N ILE A 128 -0.53 3.99 -19.99
CA ILE A 128 0.41 4.70 -19.09
C ILE A 128 0.60 6.10 -19.68
N SER A 129 -0.13 7.09 -19.17
CA SER A 129 -0.21 8.45 -19.72
C SER A 129 0.84 9.43 -19.15
N ALA A 130 1.94 8.92 -18.59
CA ALA A 130 3.04 9.74 -18.08
C ALA A 130 4.37 8.96 -18.19
N PRO A 131 5.55 9.61 -18.09
CA PRO A 131 6.84 8.93 -17.99
C PRO A 131 6.98 8.30 -16.59
N VAL A 132 6.14 7.32 -16.30
CA VAL A 132 6.18 6.53 -15.08
C VAL A 132 7.38 5.59 -15.19
N GLN A 133 8.38 5.79 -14.34
CA GLN A 133 9.60 4.97 -14.31
C GLN A 133 9.45 3.72 -13.44
N TRP A 134 8.42 3.65 -12.61
CA TRP A 134 8.25 2.60 -11.61
C TRP A 134 6.80 2.13 -11.55
N ALA A 135 6.58 0.83 -11.44
CA ALA A 135 5.27 0.25 -11.19
C ALA A 135 5.32 -0.63 -9.95
N LEU A 136 4.21 -0.65 -9.21
CA LEU A 136 3.97 -1.66 -8.19
C LEU A 136 3.18 -2.79 -8.85
N VAL A 137 3.70 -4.00 -8.80
CA VAL A 137 2.96 -5.21 -9.13
C VAL A 137 2.33 -5.69 -7.84
N GLU A 138 1.00 -5.77 -7.81
CA GLU A 138 0.24 -6.18 -6.64
C GLU A 138 -0.51 -7.47 -6.93
N HIS A 139 -0.73 -8.26 -5.88
CA HIS A 139 -1.61 -9.42 -5.98
C HIS A 139 -3.00 -8.99 -6.46
N PRO A 140 -3.59 -9.68 -7.45
CA PRO A 140 -4.93 -9.37 -7.93
C PRO A 140 -5.95 -9.47 -6.79
N THR A 141 -6.98 -8.62 -6.86
CA THR A 141 -8.13 -8.70 -5.93
C THR A 141 -8.95 -9.97 -6.13
N SER A 142 -8.87 -10.59 -7.31
CA SER A 142 -9.42 -11.91 -7.58
C SER A 142 -8.44 -13.01 -7.16
N PRO A 143 -8.93 -14.12 -6.57
CA PRO A 143 -8.07 -15.22 -6.18
C PRO A 143 -7.43 -15.86 -7.41
N LEU A 144 -6.11 -16.04 -7.37
CA LEU A 144 -5.39 -16.83 -8.37
C LEU A 144 -5.69 -18.33 -8.18
N PRO A 145 -5.69 -19.12 -9.26
CA PRO A 145 -6.03 -20.54 -9.20
C PRO A 145 -5.01 -21.35 -8.38
N GLY A 146 -5.52 -22.37 -7.69
CA GLY A 146 -4.70 -23.42 -7.10
C GLY A 146 -3.85 -23.02 -5.89
N GLY A 147 -4.01 -21.84 -5.31
CA GLY A 147 -3.16 -21.37 -4.21
C GLY A 147 -1.89 -20.66 -4.70
N LEU A 148 -1.88 -20.20 -5.96
CA LEU A 148 -0.91 -19.23 -6.42
C LEU A 148 -1.07 -17.91 -5.65
N CYS A 149 0.05 -17.35 -5.23
CA CYS A 149 0.12 -16.00 -4.69
C CYS A 149 1.11 -15.20 -5.53
N ASP A 150 0.83 -13.92 -5.72
CA ASP A 150 1.80 -13.00 -6.31
C ASP A 150 2.49 -12.27 -5.15
N GLN A 151 3.78 -12.01 -5.29
CA GLN A 151 4.50 -11.22 -4.32
C GLN A 151 4.52 -9.77 -4.78
N ASN A 152 3.99 -8.88 -3.92
CA ASN A 152 4.03 -7.45 -4.19
C ASN A 152 5.47 -7.01 -4.45
N SER A 153 5.71 -6.38 -5.59
CA SER A 153 7.05 -6.02 -6.02
C SER A 153 7.08 -4.66 -6.70
N LEU A 154 8.12 -3.88 -6.38
CA LEU A 154 8.37 -2.59 -7.03
C LEU A 154 9.33 -2.84 -8.20
N ILE A 155 8.89 -2.52 -9.41
CA ILE A 155 9.64 -2.73 -10.65
C ILE A 155 9.93 -1.40 -11.34
N MET A 156 11.03 -1.34 -12.07
CA MET A 156 11.30 -0.26 -13.00
C MET A 156 10.67 -0.57 -14.36
N LEU A 157 9.90 0.36 -14.89
CA LEU A 157 9.27 0.22 -16.21
C LEU A 157 10.29 0.51 -17.32
N PRO A 158 10.43 -0.37 -18.33
CA PRO A 158 11.33 -0.13 -19.45
C PRO A 158 10.79 0.99 -20.35
N SER A 159 11.65 1.84 -20.88
CA SER A 159 11.28 3.03 -21.67
C SER A 159 10.63 2.73 -23.04
N GLN A 160 10.40 1.46 -23.39
CA GLN A 160 10.00 1.01 -24.73
C GLN A 160 8.53 0.58 -24.80
N SER A 161 7.93 0.67 -25.99
CA SER A 161 6.51 0.43 -26.29
C SER A 161 5.98 -0.98 -26.06
N HIS A 162 6.86 -1.97 -25.83
CA HIS A 162 6.50 -3.37 -25.58
C HIS A 162 6.88 -3.75 -24.15
N MET A 163 6.16 -3.19 -23.18
CA MET A 163 6.46 -3.43 -21.76
C MET A 163 6.04 -4.83 -21.35
N LYS A 164 7.03 -5.72 -21.25
CA LYS A 164 6.92 -6.95 -20.47
C LYS A 164 7.50 -6.67 -19.09
N ILE A 165 6.78 -7.05 -18.06
CA ILE A 165 7.25 -6.90 -16.68
C ILE A 165 7.35 -8.25 -16.00
N PRO A 166 8.33 -8.42 -15.09
CA PRO A 166 8.43 -9.61 -14.27
C PRO A 166 7.31 -9.61 -13.21
N VAL A 167 6.65 -10.75 -13.05
CA VAL A 167 5.67 -11.06 -12.01
C VAL A 167 6.21 -12.22 -11.19
N ILE A 168 6.14 -12.15 -9.87
CA ILE A 168 6.77 -13.13 -8.96
C ILE A 168 5.68 -14.02 -8.38
N LEU A 169 5.47 -15.18 -9.00
CA LEU A 169 4.43 -16.12 -8.59
C LEU A 169 5.00 -17.16 -7.63
N ASN A 170 4.36 -17.31 -6.48
CA ASN A 170 4.62 -18.34 -5.49
C ASN A 170 3.50 -19.38 -5.50
N ASN A 171 3.85 -20.66 -5.61
CA ASN A 171 2.91 -21.75 -5.39
C ASN A 171 2.95 -22.16 -3.92
N ALA A 172 1.96 -21.72 -3.14
CA ALA A 172 1.85 -22.06 -1.72
C ALA A 172 1.10 -23.38 -1.46
N SER A 173 0.78 -24.14 -2.51
CA SER A 173 0.06 -25.41 -2.40
C SER A 173 1.00 -26.62 -2.38
N ASP A 174 0.46 -27.76 -1.98
CA ASP A 174 1.16 -29.06 -1.96
C ASP A 174 1.16 -29.78 -3.33
N GLN A 175 0.71 -29.10 -4.39
CA GLN A 175 0.62 -29.66 -5.73
C GLN A 175 1.24 -28.71 -6.76
N ALA A 176 1.86 -29.27 -7.78
CA ALA A 176 2.37 -28.46 -8.88
C ALA A 176 1.22 -27.81 -9.66
N ILE A 177 1.34 -26.52 -9.95
CA ILE A 177 0.32 -25.74 -10.67
C ILE A 177 0.81 -25.50 -12.09
N THR A 178 -0.02 -25.86 -13.07
CA THR A 178 0.25 -25.55 -14.47
C THR A 178 -0.58 -24.35 -14.88
N ILE A 179 0.08 -23.24 -15.22
CA ILE A 179 -0.57 -22.07 -15.80
C ILE A 179 -0.68 -22.29 -17.31
N PRO A 180 -1.91 -22.32 -17.88
CA PRO A 180 -2.09 -22.50 -19.31
C PRO A 180 -1.54 -21.31 -20.12
N PRO A 181 -1.21 -21.50 -21.40
CA PRO A 181 -0.84 -20.39 -22.28
C PRO A 181 -1.99 -19.37 -22.37
N GLN A 182 -1.65 -18.08 -22.48
CA GLN A 182 -2.58 -16.96 -22.62
C GLN A 182 -3.58 -16.75 -21.46
N CYS A 183 -3.32 -17.28 -20.27
CA CYS A 183 -4.18 -17.03 -19.12
C CYS A 183 -4.10 -15.60 -18.59
N HIS A 184 -5.25 -15.13 -18.11
CA HIS A 184 -5.36 -13.91 -17.32
C HIS A 184 -4.94 -14.25 -15.89
N CYS A 185 -3.94 -13.53 -15.36
CA CYS A 185 -3.55 -13.55 -13.96
C CYS A 185 -3.94 -12.21 -13.36
#